data_AF-A0A149U2B8-F1
#
_entry.id   AF-A0A149U2B8-F1
#
_cell.length_a   1.000
_cell.length_b   1.000
_cell.length_c   1.000
_cell.angle_alpha   90.00
_cell.angle_beta   90.00
_cell.angle_gamma   90.00
#
_symmetry.space_group_name_H-M   'P 1'
#
loop_
_entity.id
_entity.type
_entity.pdbx_description
1 polymer ?
#
loop_
_entity_poly.entity_id
_entity_poly.type
_entity_poly.pdbx_seq_one_letter_code
_entity_poly.pdbx_strand_id
1 'polypeptide(L)'
;MTPPATHTPTELMTLFVAARSAALALRLWIIERYGLTAIQLDVAMATTLPQLDAIARFDRYYGYNITPAPVTLREPIRTYTHALRCGRQPRSHAEIPQALLRAHRRIVRLVEGPSRRRHHD
;
A
#
# COMPACT_ATOMS: atom_id res chain seq x y z
N MET A 1 -5.66 13.87 -26.64
CA MET A 1 -5.01 13.52 -25.36
C MET A 1 -6.11 13.12 -24.38
N THR A 2 -6.34 11.82 -24.22
CA THR A 2 -7.40 11.30 -23.34
C THR A 2 -6.98 11.53 -21.89
N PRO A 3 -7.82 12.12 -21.02
CA PRO A 3 -7.48 12.22 -19.60
C PRO A 3 -7.24 10.81 -19.04
N PRO A 4 -6.28 10.62 -18.11
CA PRO A 4 -6.05 9.32 -17.52
C PRO A 4 -7.34 8.83 -16.87
N ALA A 5 -7.74 7.59 -17.16
CA ALA A 5 -8.95 7.01 -16.61
C ALA A 5 -8.91 7.07 -15.07
N THR A 6 -9.82 7.86 -14.51
CA THR A 6 -9.93 8.00 -13.04
C THR A 6 -10.58 6.73 -12.51
N HIS A 7 -9.85 5.97 -11.69
CA HIS A 7 -10.40 4.76 -11.07
C HIS A 7 -11.55 5.15 -10.13
N THR A 8 -12.62 4.37 -10.16
CA THR A 8 -13.76 4.55 -9.24
C THR A 8 -13.35 4.19 -7.80
N PRO A 9 -14.08 4.68 -6.78
CA PRO A 9 -13.80 4.30 -5.39
C PRO A 9 -13.84 2.78 -5.16
N THR A 10 -14.76 2.07 -5.80
CA THR A 10 -14.90 0.61 -5.68
C THR A 10 -13.71 -0.12 -6.29
N GLU A 11 -13.23 0.30 -7.46
CA GLU A 11 -12.01 -0.27 -8.06
C GLU A 11 -10.80 -0.07 -7.15
N LEU A 12 -10.63 1.13 -6.59
CA LEU A 12 -9.54 1.41 -5.65
C LEU A 12 -9.64 0.59 -4.36
N MET A 13 -10.85 0.28 -3.88
CA MET A 13 -11.05 -0.62 -2.74
C MET A 13 -10.61 -2.05 -3.08
N THR A 14 -11.02 -2.59 -4.24
CA THR A 14 -10.61 -3.93 -4.69
C THR A 14 -9.09 -4.01 -4.85
N LEU A 15 -8.48 -3.02 -5.49
CA LEU A 15 -7.04 -2.93 -5.64
C LEU A 15 -6.33 -2.83 -4.28
N PHE A 16 -6.90 -2.08 -3.32
CA PHE A 16 -6.33 -1.99 -1.98
C PHE A 16 -6.38 -3.32 -1.23
N VAL A 17 -7.47 -4.08 -1.34
CA VAL A 17 -7.57 -5.41 -0.71
C VAL A 17 -6.48 -6.35 -1.26
N ALA A 18 -6.28 -6.38 -2.57
CA ALA A 18 -5.22 -7.15 -3.20
C ALA A 18 -3.83 -6.69 -2.75
N ALA A 19 -3.58 -5.38 -2.75
CA ALA A 19 -2.32 -4.81 -2.28
C ALA A 19 -2.05 -5.11 -0.80
N ARG A 20 -3.07 -5.05 0.07
CA ARG A 20 -2.95 -5.38 1.49
C ARG A 20 -2.59 -6.85 1.69
N SER A 21 -3.26 -7.76 1.00
CA SER A 21 -2.92 -9.19 1.06
C SER A 21 -1.47 -9.44 0.62
N ALA A 22 -1.07 -8.84 -0.50
CA ALA A 22 0.29 -8.93 -1.01
C ALA A 22 1.33 -8.32 -0.05
N ALA A 23 1.06 -7.17 0.57
CA ALA A 23 1.96 -6.51 1.50
C ALA A 23 2.19 -7.33 2.79
N LEU A 24 1.14 -7.99 3.30
CA LEU A 24 1.25 -8.89 4.45
C LEU A 24 2.05 -10.14 4.10
N ALA A 25 1.81 -10.75 2.93
CA ALA A 25 2.59 -11.88 2.45
C ALA A 25 4.05 -11.50 2.17
N LEU A 26 4.30 -10.33 1.57
CA LEU A 26 5.64 -9.79 1.34
C LEU A 26 6.38 -9.54 2.66
N ARG A 27 5.67 -9.16 3.73
CA ARG A 27 6.27 -8.99 5.06
C ARG A 27 6.79 -10.32 5.59
N LEU A 28 6.02 -11.39 5.46
CA LEU A 28 6.45 -12.74 5.83
C LEU A 28 7.64 -13.20 4.99
N TRP A 29 7.61 -12.93 3.68
CA TRP A 29 8.73 -13.22 2.79
C TRP A 29 10.02 -12.49 3.20
N ILE A 30 9.95 -11.21 3.61
CA ILE A 30 11.13 -10.48 4.12
C ILE A 30 11.65 -11.10 5.41
N ILE A 31 10.75 -11.44 6.33
CA ILE A 31 11.12 -12.07 7.61
C ILE A 31 11.95 -13.33 7.34
N GLU A 32 11.46 -14.20 6.45
CA GLU A 32 12.17 -15.42 6.06
C GLU A 32 13.48 -15.11 5.33
N ARG A 33 13.44 -14.23 4.31
CA ARG A 33 14.59 -13.94 3.45
C ARG A 33 15.78 -13.34 4.20
N TYR A 34 15.51 -12.49 5.18
CA TYR A 34 16.53 -11.75 5.92
C TYR A 34 16.78 -12.28 7.34
N GLY A 35 16.15 -13.41 7.71
CA GLY A 35 16.33 -14.01 9.04
C GLY A 35 15.86 -13.10 10.18
N LEU A 36 14.76 -12.37 9.97
CA LEU A 36 14.20 -11.47 10.97
C LEU A 36 13.18 -12.22 11.85
N THR A 37 12.78 -11.57 12.93
CA THR A 37 11.66 -11.98 13.77
C THR A 37 10.41 -11.15 13.45
N ALA A 38 9.23 -11.70 13.71
CA ALA A 38 7.97 -11.03 13.43
C ALA A 38 7.81 -9.68 14.16
N ILE A 39 8.43 -9.50 15.33
CA ILE A 39 8.33 -8.25 16.09
C ILE A 39 9.15 -7.10 15.48
N GLN A 40 10.16 -7.40 14.66
CA GLN A 40 11.02 -6.39 14.05
C GLN A 40 10.33 -5.61 12.92
N LEU A 41 9.27 -6.17 12.33
CA LEU A 41 8.50 -5.51 11.27
C LEU A 41 7.08 -5.24 11.78
N ASP A 42 6.75 -4.02 12.22
CA ASP A 42 5.41 -3.73 12.73
C ASP A 42 4.32 -3.99 11.67
N VAL A 43 3.38 -4.89 11.94
CA VAL A 43 2.28 -5.24 11.03
C VAL A 43 1.40 -4.04 10.68
N ALA A 44 1.24 -3.07 11.59
CA ALA A 44 0.45 -1.86 11.34
C ALA A 44 1.08 -0.97 10.26
N MET A 45 2.40 -1.08 10.05
CA MET A 45 3.11 -0.35 9.01
C MET A 45 2.94 -0.95 7.61
N ALA A 46 2.57 -2.24 7.52
CA ALA A 46 2.61 -3.03 6.28
C ALA A 46 1.83 -2.39 5.13
N THR A 47 0.68 -1.80 5.44
CA THR A 47 -0.24 -1.22 4.45
C THR A 47 -0.25 0.30 4.45
N THR A 48 0.68 0.94 5.15
CA THR A 48 0.77 2.40 5.15
C THR A 48 1.21 2.93 3.80
N LEU A 49 0.67 4.09 3.38
CA LEU A 49 1.04 4.69 2.10
C LEU A 49 2.57 4.85 1.92
N PRO A 50 3.37 5.29 2.91
CA PRO A 50 4.83 5.35 2.74
C PRO A 50 5.48 4.01 2.39
N GLN A 51 5.05 2.91 3.01
CA GLN A 51 5.57 1.58 2.68
C GLN A 51 5.14 1.14 1.28
N LEU A 52 3.86 1.29 0.94
CA LEU A 52 3.34 0.92 -0.39
C LEU A 52 3.98 1.78 -1.50
N ASP A 53 4.28 3.05 -1.22
CA ASP A 53 4.98 3.96 -2.14
C ASP A 53 6.44 3.57 -2.32
N ALA A 54 7.14 3.20 -1.25
CA ALA A 54 8.52 2.73 -1.31
C ALA A 54 8.66 1.46 -2.16
N ILE A 55 7.68 0.55 -2.06
CA ILE A 55 7.59 -0.66 -2.90
C ILE A 55 7.44 -0.26 -4.36
N ALA A 56 6.49 0.63 -4.65
CA ALA A 56 6.14 0.97 -6.02
C ALA A 56 7.24 1.74 -6.76
N ARG A 57 8.09 2.48 -6.04
CA ARG A 57 9.05 3.41 -6.64
C ARG A 57 10.50 3.00 -6.52
N PHE A 58 10.84 2.29 -5.45
CA PHE A 58 12.24 2.03 -5.09
C PHE A 58 12.53 0.55 -4.89
N ASP A 59 11.53 -0.32 -5.07
CA ASP A 59 11.63 -1.74 -4.72
C ASP A 59 12.19 -1.93 -3.30
N ARG A 60 11.65 -1.14 -2.36
CA ARG A 60 11.98 -1.23 -0.93
C ARG A 60 10.75 -1.44 -0.06
N TYR A 61 10.90 -2.26 0.98
CA TYR A 61 9.87 -2.47 2.00
C TYR A 61 10.53 -2.67 3.37
N TYR A 62 10.12 -1.89 4.37
CA TYR A 62 10.84 -1.73 5.65
C TYR A 62 12.33 -1.42 5.48
N GLY A 63 12.72 -0.77 4.38
CA GLY A 63 14.12 -0.47 4.05
C GLY A 63 14.89 -1.61 3.36
N TYR A 64 14.32 -2.82 3.29
CA TYR A 64 14.95 -3.97 2.62
C TYR A 64 14.68 -3.99 1.12
N ASN A 65 15.64 -4.50 0.36
CA ASN A 65 15.53 -4.67 -1.09
C ASN A 65 14.56 -5.82 -1.42
N ILE A 66 13.49 -5.53 -2.16
CA ILE A 66 12.49 -6.53 -2.57
C ILE A 66 12.56 -6.88 -4.06
N THR A 67 13.57 -6.42 -4.79
CA THR A 67 13.76 -6.83 -6.20
C THR A 67 13.74 -8.35 -6.44
N PRO A 68 14.26 -9.22 -5.54
CA PRO A 68 14.19 -10.67 -5.75
C PRO A 68 12.88 -11.30 -5.28
N ALA A 69 11.93 -10.53 -4.72
CA ALA A 69 10.65 -11.06 -4.30
C ALA A 69 9.79 -11.47 -5.51
N PRO A 70 8.95 -12.52 -5.38
CA PRO A 70 8.00 -12.92 -6.40
C PRO A 70 7.15 -11.74 -6.90
N VAL A 71 6.95 -11.66 -8.22
CA VAL A 71 6.17 -10.58 -8.84
C VAL A 71 4.74 -10.55 -8.29
N THR A 72 4.17 -11.70 -7.96
CA THR A 72 2.84 -11.84 -7.33
C THR A 72 2.70 -11.11 -6.00
N LEU A 73 3.81 -10.86 -5.29
CA LEU A 73 3.82 -10.10 -4.03
C LEU A 73 4.06 -8.60 -4.23
N ARG A 74 4.55 -8.18 -5.39
CA ARG A 74 4.90 -6.78 -5.70
C ARG A 74 3.87 -6.10 -6.59
N GLU A 75 3.36 -6.82 -7.58
CA GLU A 75 2.50 -6.24 -8.61
C GLU A 75 1.17 -5.73 -8.07
N PRO A 76 0.44 -6.44 -7.17
CA PRO A 76 -0.79 -5.88 -6.60
C PRO A 76 -0.57 -4.55 -5.88
N ILE A 77 0.57 -4.39 -5.22
CA ILE A 77 0.95 -3.16 -4.51
C ILE A 77 1.25 -2.05 -5.51
N ARG A 78 2.02 -2.34 -6.56
CA ARG A 78 2.33 -1.39 -7.64
C ARG A 78 1.07 -0.91 -8.35
N THR A 79 0.18 -1.83 -8.71
CA THR A 79 -1.10 -1.53 -9.37
C THR A 79 -1.97 -0.61 -8.51
N TYR A 80 -2.13 -0.92 -7.22
CA TYR A 80 -2.87 -0.05 -6.32
C TYR A 80 -2.25 1.34 -6.20
N THR A 81 -0.93 1.42 -5.95
CA THR A 81 -0.24 2.70 -5.77
C THR A 81 -0.26 3.56 -7.03
N HIS A 82 -0.13 2.94 -8.21
CA HIS A 82 -0.27 3.60 -9.50
C HIS A 82 -1.69 4.15 -9.71
N ALA A 83 -2.72 3.32 -9.50
CA ALA A 83 -4.12 3.72 -9.60
C ALA A 83 -4.47 4.87 -8.62
N LEU A 84 -3.93 4.82 -7.41
CA LEU A 84 -4.13 5.86 -6.40
C LEU A 84 -3.48 7.20 -6.82
N ARG A 85 -2.33 7.13 -7.51
CA ARG A 85 -1.56 8.28 -8.02
C ARG A 85 -2.14 8.91 -9.29
N CYS A 86 -3.03 8.26 -10.04
CA CYS A 86 -3.64 8.82 -11.24
C CYS A 86 -4.27 10.20 -10.93
N GLY A 87 -3.68 11.26 -11.51
CA GLY A 87 -4.09 12.65 -11.32
C GLY A 87 -3.53 13.36 -10.07
N ARG A 88 -2.64 12.73 -9.30
CA ARG A 88 -2.07 13.26 -8.04
C ARG A 88 -0.54 13.18 -8.04
N GLN A 89 0.10 13.79 -9.04
CA GLN A 89 1.56 13.76 -9.16
C GLN A 89 2.25 14.58 -8.06
N PRO A 90 3.36 14.07 -7.48
CA PRO A 90 4.19 14.83 -6.57
C PRO A 90 4.83 16.07 -7.22
N ARG A 91 5.00 17.13 -6.43
CA ARG A 91 5.83 18.30 -6.83
C ARG A 91 7.33 17.97 -6.80
N SER A 92 7.73 16.98 -6.01
CA SER A 92 9.11 16.50 -5.93
C SER A 92 9.14 14.98 -5.82
N HIS A 93 10.25 14.36 -6.24
CA HIS A 93 10.42 12.92 -6.16
C HIS A 93 10.49 12.41 -4.70
N ALA A 94 10.76 13.26 -3.72
CA ALA A 94 10.87 12.83 -2.33
C ALA A 94 9.52 12.83 -1.58
N GLU A 95 8.55 13.61 -2.03
CA GLU A 95 7.34 13.88 -1.25
C GLU A 95 6.15 13.00 -1.64
N ILE A 96 5.44 12.51 -0.62
CA ILE A 96 4.11 11.93 -0.78
C ILE A 96 3.08 13.07 -0.67
N PRO A 97 2.31 13.37 -1.72
CA PRO A 97 1.34 14.46 -1.66
C PRO A 97 0.29 14.24 -0.58
N GLN A 98 -0.06 15.29 0.16
CA GLN A 98 -1.11 15.23 1.18
C GLN A 98 -2.46 14.75 0.61
N ALA A 99 -2.75 15.08 -0.66
CA ALA A 99 -3.92 14.59 -1.37
C ALA A 99 -3.91 13.06 -1.53
N LEU A 100 -2.73 12.47 -1.77
CA LEU A 100 -2.55 11.02 -1.89
C LEU A 100 -2.73 10.33 -0.54
N LEU A 101 -2.16 10.90 0.53
CA LEU A 101 -2.38 10.43 1.91
C LEU A 101 -3.86 10.43 2.30
N ARG A 102 -4.59 11.51 1.97
CA ARG A 102 -6.03 11.60 2.22
C ARG A 102 -6.82 10.57 1.41
N ALA A 103 -6.46 10.36 0.14
CA ALA A 103 -7.09 9.36 -0.72
C ALA A 103 -6.88 7.94 -0.17
N HIS A 104 -5.64 7.58 0.17
CA HIS A 104 -5.32 6.30 0.79
C HIS A 104 -6.13 6.08 2.08
N ARG A 105 -6.10 7.04 3.01
CA ARG A 105 -6.87 6.98 4.27
C ARG A 105 -8.38 6.85 4.05
N ARG A 106 -8.91 7.41 2.96
CA ARG A 106 -10.33 7.24 2.60
C ARG A 106 -10.60 5.80 2.18
N ILE A 107 -9.76 5.22 1.32
CA ILE A 107 -9.91 3.83 0.87
C ILE A 107 -9.77 2.85 2.04
N VAL A 108 -8.76 3.04 2.90
CA VAL A 108 -8.57 2.22 4.12
C VAL A 108 -9.84 2.21 4.96
N ARG A 109 -10.41 3.39 5.27
CA ARG A 109 -11.65 3.50 6.05
C ARG A 109 -12.87 2.86 5.37
N LEU A 110 -12.94 2.90 4.04
CA LEU A 110 -14.03 2.26 3.30
C LEU A 110 -13.93 0.72 3.35
N VAL A 111 -12.71 0.17 3.36
CA VAL A 111 -12.48 -1.28 3.40
C VAL A 111 -12.57 -1.84 4.82
N GLU A 112 -12.05 -1.14 5.81
CA GLU A 112 -12.09 -1.57 7.21
C GLU A 112 -13.46 -1.31 7.87
N GLY A 113 -14.30 -0.51 7.21
CA GLY A 113 -15.58 -0.06 7.73
C GLY A 113 -15.41 0.98 8.85
N PRO A 114 -16.51 1.63 9.30
CA PRO A 114 -16.47 2.31 10.57
C PRO A 114 -16.11 1.25 11.61
N SER A 115 -14.96 1.41 12.27
CA SER A 115 -14.63 0.63 13.46
C SER A 115 -15.89 0.64 14.32
N ARG A 116 -16.53 -0.51 14.48
CA ARG A 116 -17.65 -0.65 15.40
C ARG A 116 -17.10 -0.22 16.77
N ARG A 117 -17.35 1.02 17.18
CA ARG A 117 -17.64 1.32 18.58
C ARG A 117 -18.97 0.63 18.89
N ARG A 118 -18.92 -0.70 19.00
CA ARG A 118 -19.88 -1.52 19.71
C ARG A 118 -19.12 -2.15 20.87
N HIS A 119 -18.91 -1.33 21.89
CA HIS A 119 -19.20 -1.69 23.28
C HIS A 119 -20.27 -0.64 23.63
N HIS A 120 -21.56 -0.92 23.49
CA HIS A 120 -22.42 -1.65 24.42
C HIS A 120 -21.88 -1.70 25.85
N ASP A 121 -22.61 -0.95 26.68
CA ASP A 121 -22.78 -0.93 28.13
C ASP A 121 -21.63 -0.38 29.00
#